data_AF-A0A8S3DVL5-F1
#
_entry.id   AF-A0A8S3DVL5-F1
#
_cell.length_a   1.000
_cell.length_b   1.000
_cell.length_c   1.000
_cell.angle_alpha   90.00
_cell.angle_beta   90.00
_cell.angle_gamma   90.00
#
_symmetry.space_group_name_H-M   'P 1'
#
loop_
_entity.id
_entity.type
_entity.pdbx_description
1 polymer ?
#
loop_
_entity_poly.entity_id
_entity_poly.type
_entity_poly.pdbx_seq_one_letter_code
_entity_poly.pdbx_strand_id
1 'polypeptide(L)'
;MTVRVVSYNILVPIYADRPEIYSKCRPEFLKTDYRWNLIRFQLEQEVQRHENTIICLQELSLTLLPALELVFRQWNYTLFHHLYGGRYNDCMGIELEILYTRSVNLEKS
;
A
#
# COMPACT_ATOMS: atom_id res chain seq x y z
N MET A 1 -4.03 -1.62 -24.91
CA MET A 1 -3.79 -0.85 -23.68
C MET A 1 -3.46 -1.85 -22.59
N THR A 2 -2.28 -1.74 -21.98
CA THR A 2 -1.79 -2.72 -21.00
C THR A 2 -2.02 -2.19 -19.60
N VAL A 3 -2.59 -3.02 -18.73
CA VAL A 3 -2.78 -2.70 -17.30
C VAL A 3 -1.70 -3.43 -16.50
N ARG A 4 -1.01 -2.70 -15.62
CA ARG A 4 -0.08 -3.26 -14.64
C ARG A 4 -0.84 -3.51 -13.36
N VAL A 5 -0.73 -4.72 -12.81
CA VAL A 5 -1.29 -5.05 -11.51
C VAL A 5 -0.13 -5.35 -10.56
N VAL A 6 -0.09 -4.65 -9.44
CA VAL A 6 0.85 -4.87 -8.34
C VAL A 6 0.04 -5.45 -7.20
N SER A 7 0.44 -6.62 -6.69
CA SER A 7 -0.12 -7.17 -5.47
C SER A 7 1.01 -7.33 -4.47
N TYR A 8 0.88 -6.71 -3.29
CA TYR A 8 1.96 -6.70 -2.31
C TYR A 8 1.44 -6.75 -0.87
N ASN A 9 1.87 -7.79 -0.15
CA ASN A 9 1.69 -7.89 1.29
C ASN A 9 2.80 -7.09 1.98
N ILE A 10 2.41 -6.07 2.75
CA ILE A 10 3.35 -5.10 3.32
C ILE A 10 3.76 -5.41 4.77
N LEU A 11 3.30 -6.54 5.32
CA LEU A 11 3.52 -6.99 6.69
C LEU A 11 3.13 -5.95 7.75
N VAL A 12 2.02 -6.24 8.45
CA VAL A 12 1.47 -5.33 9.45
C VAL A 12 2.50 -5.03 10.56
N PRO A 13 2.64 -3.77 11.03
CA PRO A 13 3.61 -3.38 12.05
C PRO A 13 3.68 -4.29 13.28
N ILE A 14 2.53 -4.68 13.83
CA ILE A 14 2.45 -5.54 15.03
C ILE A 14 3.09 -6.92 14.81
N TYR A 15 3.14 -7.41 13.57
CA TYR A 15 3.81 -8.66 13.25
C TYR A 15 5.28 -8.47 12.98
N ALA A 16 5.71 -7.34 12.42
CA ALA A 16 7.12 -7.04 12.24
C ALA A 16 7.86 -6.78 13.57
N ASP A 17 7.16 -6.30 14.60
CA ASP A 17 7.70 -6.03 15.95
C ASP A 17 7.87 -7.30 16.79
N ARG A 18 8.33 -8.38 16.15
CA ARG A 18 8.59 -9.69 16.74
C ARG A 18 9.97 -10.20 16.30
N PRO A 19 11.06 -9.58 16.79
CA PRO A 19 12.41 -9.86 16.33
C PRO A 19 12.84 -11.31 16.53
N GLU A 20 12.20 -12.05 17.45
CA GLU A 20 12.40 -13.48 17.65
C GLU A 20 11.98 -14.31 16.42
N ILE A 21 10.97 -13.86 15.68
CA ILE A 21 10.47 -14.51 14.45
C ILE A 21 11.39 -14.16 13.27
N TYR A 22 11.86 -12.91 13.22
CA TYR A 22 12.72 -12.40 12.14
C TYR A 22 14.19 -12.33 12.55
N SER A 23 14.70 -13.39 13.17
CA SER A 23 16.06 -13.46 13.73
C SER A 23 17.20 -13.22 12.73
N LYS A 24 16.92 -13.36 11.42
CA LYS A 24 17.87 -13.06 10.34
C LYS A 24 17.88 -11.58 9.93
N CYS A 25 16.86 -10.82 10.32
CA CYS A 25 16.76 -9.39 10.04
C CYS A 25 17.40 -8.60 11.17
N ARG A 26 18.06 -7.49 10.83
CA ARG A 26 18.50 -6.55 11.85
C ARG A 26 17.28 -5.82 12.42
N PRO A 27 17.13 -5.71 13.75
CA PRO A 27 15.94 -5.13 14.37
C PRO A 27 15.61 -3.71 13.88
N GLU A 28 16.62 -2.90 13.57
CA GLU A 28 16.42 -1.56 13.02
C GLU A 28 15.68 -1.54 11.67
N PHE A 29 15.78 -2.61 10.88
CA PHE A 29 15.09 -2.72 9.59
C PHE A 29 13.65 -3.24 9.71
N LEU A 30 13.26 -3.75 10.87
CA LEU A 30 11.88 -4.18 11.15
C LEU A 30 10.99 -3.00 11.60
N LYS A 31 11.62 -1.91 12.06
CA LYS A 31 10.91 -0.70 12.51
C LYS A 31 9.97 -0.18 11.43
N THR A 32 8.75 0.16 11.83
CA THR A 32 7.68 0.61 10.93
C THR A 32 8.11 1.75 10.02
N ASP A 33 8.73 2.81 10.55
CA ASP A 33 9.15 3.97 9.75
C ASP A 33 10.21 3.60 8.70
N TYR A 34 11.14 2.71 9.06
CA TYR A 34 12.15 2.23 8.12
C TYR A 34 11.51 1.45 6.97
N ARG A 35 10.64 0.49 7.30
CA ARG A 35 9.93 -0.31 6.29
C ARG A 35 9.01 0.55 5.43
N TRP A 36 8.28 1.48 6.04
CA TRP A 36 7.35 2.37 5.36
C TRP A 36 8.05 3.21 4.30
N ASN A 37 9.22 3.76 4.59
CA ASN A 37 9.99 4.53 3.61
C ASN A 37 10.38 3.68 2.39
N LEU A 38 10.75 2.40 2.60
CA LEU A 38 11.08 1.49 1.50
C LEU A 38 9.85 1.06 0.70
N ILE A 39 8.76 0.70 1.38
CA ILE A 39 7.48 0.33 0.75
C ILE A 39 6.96 1.48 -0.11
N ARG A 40 6.90 2.69 0.45
CA ARG A 40 6.47 3.89 -0.27
C ARG A 40 7.33 4.13 -1.50
N PHE A 41 8.66 4.06 -1.36
CA PHE A 41 9.57 4.23 -2.49
C PHE A 41 9.34 3.18 -3.58
N GLN A 42 9.13 1.92 -3.22
CA GLN A 42 8.86 0.85 -4.17
C GLN A 42 7.52 1.06 -4.91
N LEU A 43 6.46 1.44 -4.21
CA LEU A 43 5.16 1.74 -4.81
C LEU A 43 5.23 2.97 -5.72
N GLU A 44 5.96 4.00 -5.31
CA GLU A 44 6.22 5.19 -6.14
C GLU A 44 6.88 4.81 -7.48
N GLN A 45 7.86 3.90 -7.45
CA GLN A 45 8.50 3.42 -8.67
C GLN A 45 7.54 2.68 -9.60
N GLU A 46 6.59 1.92 -9.05
CA GLU A 46 5.58 1.23 -9.86
C GLU A 46 4.64 2.22 -10.55
N VAL A 47 4.13 3.22 -9.82
CA VAL A 47 3.20 4.21 -10.39
C VAL A 47 3.88 5.16 -11.38
N GLN A 48 5.18 5.47 -11.21
CA GLN A 48 5.92 6.34 -12.12
C GLN A 48 6.34 5.64 -13.42
N ARG A 49 6.62 4.34 -13.38
CA ARG A 49 7.07 3.58 -14.56
C ARG A 49 5.91 3.12 -15.44
N HIS A 50 4.70 3.05 -14.90
CA HIS A 50 3.54 2.47 -15.55
C HIS A 50 2.30 3.34 -15.35
N GLU A 51 1.85 4.00 -16.43
CA GLU A 51 0.71 4.93 -16.42
C GLU A 51 -0.64 4.29 -16.04
N ASN A 52 -0.80 2.98 -16.19
CA ASN A 52 -2.05 2.25 -15.90
C ASN A 52 -1.81 1.17 -14.84
N THR A 53 -1.51 1.59 -13.61
CA THR A 53 -1.21 0.68 -12.51
C THR A 53 -2.38 0.55 -11.54
N ILE A 54 -2.68 -0.68 -11.15
CA ILE A 54 -3.60 -1.05 -10.08
C ILE A 54 -2.73 -1.63 -8.95
N ILE A 55 -2.95 -1.17 -7.72
CA ILE A 55 -2.19 -1.61 -6.56
C ILE A 55 -3.14 -2.34 -5.61
N CYS A 56 -2.75 -3.53 -5.17
CA CYS A 56 -3.51 -4.33 -4.21
C CYS A 56 -2.60 -4.60 -3.01
N LEU A 57 -2.94 -4.06 -1.84
CA LEU A 57 -2.13 -4.21 -0.64
C LEU A 57 -2.80 -5.17 0.36
N GLN A 58 -1.99 -5.97 1.06
CA GLN A 58 -2.45 -6.85 2.14
C GLN A 58 -1.64 -6.66 3.41
N GLU A 59 -2.18 -7.12 4.54
CA GLU A 59 -1.60 -6.96 5.89
C GLU A 59 -1.35 -5.50 6.26
N LEU A 60 -2.39 -4.70 6.08
CA LEU A 60 -2.40 -3.31 6.48
C LEU A 60 -2.84 -3.15 7.92
N SER A 61 -2.35 -2.10 8.56
CA SER A 61 -2.84 -1.65 9.87
C SER A 61 -3.66 -0.39 9.76
N LEU A 62 -4.57 -0.18 10.72
CA LEU A 62 -5.18 1.12 10.98
C LEU A 62 -4.15 2.24 11.17
N THR A 63 -2.99 1.91 11.72
CA THR A 63 -1.90 2.88 11.95
C THR A 63 -1.23 3.35 10.65
N LEU A 64 -1.18 2.53 9.60
CA LEU A 64 -0.59 2.90 8.30
C LEU A 64 -1.61 3.50 7.34
N LEU A 65 -2.91 3.22 7.52
CA LEU A 65 -3.97 3.67 6.62
C LEU A 65 -3.95 5.19 6.35
N PRO A 66 -3.80 6.09 7.34
CA PRO A 66 -3.76 7.54 7.05
C PRO A 66 -2.55 7.95 6.19
N ALA A 67 -1.41 7.25 6.35
CA ALA A 67 -0.21 7.54 5.55
C ALA A 67 -0.39 7.07 4.10
N LEU A 68 -1.04 5.94 3.89
CA LEU A 68 -1.40 5.42 2.56
C LEU A 68 -2.43 6.33 1.87
N GLU A 69 -3.50 6.70 2.56
CA GLU A 69 -4.51 7.64 2.06
C GLU A 69 -3.88 8.94 1.54
N LEU A 70 -2.97 9.51 2.33
CA LEU A 70 -2.29 10.75 1.96
C LEU A 70 -1.43 10.55 0.71
N VAL A 71 -0.63 9.48 0.67
CA VAL A 71 0.28 9.19 -0.44
C VAL A 71 -0.48 8.90 -1.74
N PHE A 72 -1.49 8.04 -1.69
CA PHE A 72 -2.27 7.70 -2.88
C PHE A 72 -3.10 8.86 -3.40
N ARG A 73 -3.61 9.70 -2.50
CA ARG A 73 -4.25 10.95 -2.91
C ARG A 73 -3.28 11.90 -3.62
N GLN A 74 -2.02 11.99 -3.18
CA GLN A 74 -0.99 12.78 -3.86
C GLN A 74 -0.68 12.24 -5.26
N TRP A 75 -0.83 10.93 -5.46
CA TRP A 75 -0.62 10.26 -6.74
C TRP A 75 -1.88 10.18 -7.62
N ASN A 76 -2.98 10.83 -7.22
CA ASN A 76 -4.28 10.78 -7.89
C ASN A 76 -4.89 9.35 -7.99
N TYR A 77 -4.66 8.53 -6.98
CA TYR A 77 -5.32 7.23 -6.79
C TYR A 77 -6.55 7.37 -5.89
N THR A 78 -7.54 6.52 -6.14
CA THR A 78 -8.67 6.32 -5.22
C THR A 78 -8.42 5.06 -4.41
N LEU A 79 -8.48 5.21 -3.09
CA LEU A 79 -8.28 4.15 -2.12
C LEU A 79 -9.61 3.45 -1.80
N PHE A 80 -9.67 2.13 -1.93
CA PHE A 80 -10.76 1.31 -1.40
C PHE A 80 -10.19 0.31 -0.40
N HIS A 81 -10.41 0.54 0.88
CA HIS A 81 -9.92 -0.34 1.94
C HIS A 81 -11.09 -1.10 2.59
N HIS A 82 -10.87 -2.38 2.89
CA HIS A 82 -11.73 -3.14 3.77
C HIS A 82 -10.87 -3.81 4.84
N LEU A 83 -10.92 -3.23 6.03
CA LEU A 83 -10.23 -3.80 7.19
C LEU A 83 -11.07 -4.96 7.75
N TYR A 84 -10.41 -6.04 8.19
CA TYR A 84 -11.04 -7.14 8.92
C TYR A 84 -10.28 -7.38 10.23
N GLY A 85 -10.76 -8.26 11.10
CA GLY A 85 -10.13 -8.51 12.40
C GLY A 85 -10.56 -7.53 13.51
N GLY A 86 -9.78 -7.49 14.60
CA GLY A 86 -10.10 -6.71 15.80
C GLY A 86 -8.85 -6.10 16.44
N ARG A 87 -9.00 -5.41 17.58
CA ARG A 87 -7.87 -4.69 18.21
C ARG A 87 -6.61 -5.52 18.47
N TYR A 88 -6.73 -6.85 18.63
CA TYR A 88 -5.60 -7.76 18.89
C TYR A 88 -4.71 -8.01 17.65
N ASN A 89 -5.16 -7.61 16.45
CA ASN A 89 -4.39 -7.73 15.21
C ASN A 89 -4.32 -6.40 14.43
N ASP A 90 -4.47 -5.28 15.14
CA ASP A 90 -4.54 -3.91 14.61
C ASP A 90 -5.58 -3.72 13.49
N CYS A 91 -6.65 -4.54 13.50
CA CYS A 91 -7.66 -4.63 12.45
C CYS A 91 -7.05 -4.85 11.05
N MET A 92 -6.26 -5.91 10.91
CA MET A 92 -5.65 -6.33 9.65
C MET A 92 -6.63 -6.39 8.47
N GLY A 93 -6.34 -5.63 7.41
CA GLY A 93 -7.19 -5.55 6.23
C GLY A 93 -6.57 -6.02 4.91
N ILE A 94 -7.44 -6.12 3.91
CA ILE A 94 -7.07 -6.11 2.50
C ILE A 94 -7.46 -4.73 1.93
N GLU A 95 -6.62 -4.19 1.06
CA GLU A 95 -6.85 -2.94 0.37
C GLU A 95 -6.66 -3.12 -1.13
N LEU A 96 -7.54 -2.46 -1.88
CA LEU A 96 -7.54 -2.45 -3.32
C LEU A 96 -7.52 -0.99 -3.77
N GLU A 97 -6.60 -0.67 -4.67
CA GLU A 97 -6.40 0.68 -5.14
C GLU A 97 -6.47 0.73 -6.65
N ILE A 98 -7.27 1.67 -7.13
CA ILE A 98 -7.53 1.85 -8.53
C ILE A 98 -7.13 3.28 -8.88
N LEU A 99 -6.22 3.42 -9.84
CA LEU A 99 -5.85 4.69 -10.43
C LEU A 99 -7.11 5.41 -10.94
N TYR A 100 -7.25 6.68 -10.60
CA TYR A 100 -8.28 7.53 -11.19
C TYR A 100 -7.72 8.21 -12.45
N THR A 101 -7.97 7.62 -13.62
CA THR A 101 -7.79 8.34 -14.89
C THR A 101 -8.95 9.33 -15.11
N ARG A 102 -8.69 10.63 -14.97
CA ARG A 102 -9.42 11.72 -15.67
C ARG A 102 -8.62 12.02 -16.95
N SER A 103 -9.15 12.05 -18.17
CA SER A 103 -10.52 12.09 -18.67
C SER A 103 -10.56 11.41 -20.04
N VAL A 104 -11.56 10.58 -20.32
CA VAL A 104 -11.96 10.38 -21.72
C VAL A 104 -12.64 11.68 -22.15
N ASN A 105 -11.94 12.50 -22.93
CA ASN A 105 -12.61 13.51 -23.74
C ASN A 105 -13.49 12.75 -24.72
N LEU A 106 -14.77 12.58 -24.37
CA LEU A 106 -15.81 12.38 -25.35
C LEU A 106 -15.99 13.73 -26.06
N GLU A 107 -15.08 14.03 -26.99
CA GLU A 107 -15.39 14.94 -28.07
C GLU A 107 -16.56 14.30 -28.83
N LYS A 108 -17.77 14.79 -28.53
CA LYS A 108 -18.94 14.58 -29.37
C LYS A 108 -18.63 15.23 -30.71
N SER A 109 -18.23 14.40 -31.68
CA SER A 109 -18.36 14.67 -33.11
C SER A 109 -19.82 14.72 -33.52
#